data_AF-A0A364N5X6-F1
#
_entry.id   AF-A0A364N5X6-F1
#
_cell.length_a   1.000
_cell.length_b   1.000
_cell.length_c   1.000
_cell.angle_alpha   90.00
_cell.angle_beta   90.00
_cell.angle_gamma   90.00
#
_symmetry.space_group_name_H-M   'P 1'
#
loop_
_entity.id
_entity.type
_entity.pdbx_description
1 polymer ?
#
loop_
_entity_poly.entity_id
_entity_poly.type
_entity_poly.pdbx_seq_one_letter_code
_entity_poly.pdbx_strand_id
1 'polypeptide(L)'
;MAFSPELNQVVEQKFFSRLRTKQNNNCVVAYKADEVPDRFELFLLDEGQEKVEEKAETRVPNTAVFTFNKEDHTLGNLLSQRLLKNPAVMFAAYKVPHPLFATFELRVQTDGSMTPKEAVMKTCREVISDLSKLNDSFQTEWLGKRIVSEGEAERQQREQNNF
;
A
#
# COMPACT_ATOMS: atom_id res chain seq x y z
N MET A 1 -30.59 9.24 34.33
CA MET A 1 -30.84 8.88 32.92
C MET A 1 -31.15 10.14 32.14
N ALA A 2 -30.21 10.61 31.33
CA ALA A 2 -30.45 11.35 30.08
C ALA A 2 -29.07 11.70 29.50
N PHE A 3 -28.78 11.12 28.33
CA PHE A 3 -27.58 11.36 27.52
C PHE A 3 -27.70 12.72 26.83
N SER A 4 -26.63 13.53 26.87
CA SER A 4 -26.51 14.76 26.07
C SER A 4 -26.19 14.41 24.60
N PRO A 5 -26.90 14.96 23.61
CA PRO A 5 -26.66 14.68 22.20
C PRO A 5 -25.87 15.84 21.54
N GLU A 6 -24.56 15.90 21.74
CA GLU A 6 -23.70 16.90 21.07
C GLU A 6 -22.52 16.30 20.28
N LEU A 7 -22.62 15.03 19.86
CA LEU A 7 -21.53 14.35 19.13
C LEU A 7 -21.80 14.08 17.64
N ASN A 8 -22.95 14.51 17.10
CA ASN A 8 -23.31 14.26 15.70
C ASN A 8 -23.29 15.50 14.77
N GLN A 9 -22.66 16.60 15.19
CA GLN A 9 -22.65 17.84 14.40
C GLN A 9 -21.33 18.12 13.65
N VAL A 10 -20.55 17.08 13.34
CA VAL A 10 -19.28 17.21 12.58
C VAL A 10 -19.43 16.81 11.10
N VAL A 11 -20.59 16.26 10.70
CA VAL A 11 -20.79 15.72 9.33
C VAL A 11 -21.23 16.77 8.31
N GLU A 12 -21.53 18.01 8.72
CA GLU A 12 -22.16 19.00 7.82
C GLU A 12 -21.38 20.30 7.60
N GLN A 13 -20.05 20.21 7.51
CA GLN A 13 -19.29 21.27 6.83
C GLN A 13 -19.00 20.83 5.40
N LYS A 14 -19.96 21.10 4.51
CA LYS A 14 -19.68 21.22 3.08
C LYS A 14 -18.64 22.33 2.91
N PHE A 15 -17.38 21.91 2.85
CA PHE A 15 -16.26 22.75 2.47
C PHE A 15 -16.52 23.16 1.02
N PHE A 16 -17.22 24.27 0.85
CA PHE A 16 -17.45 24.93 -0.43
C PHE A 16 -16.06 25.29 -0.96
N SER A 17 -15.45 24.39 -1.72
CA SER A 17 -14.21 24.66 -2.43
C SER A 17 -14.53 25.75 -3.45
N ARG A 18 -14.26 27.00 -3.08
CA ARG A 18 -14.21 28.14 -4.00
C ARG A 18 -13.23 27.82 -5.11
N LEU A 19 -13.74 27.32 -6.23
CA LEU A 19 -12.97 27.23 -7.46
C LEU A 19 -12.94 28.63 -8.10
N ARG A 20 -11.75 29.21 -8.06
CA ARG A 20 -11.32 30.44 -8.71
C ARG A 20 -11.53 30.28 -10.22
N THR A 21 -12.46 31.02 -10.81
CA THR A 21 -12.64 31.07 -12.26
C THR A 21 -11.46 31.78 -12.91
N LYS A 22 -10.70 31.06 -13.75
CA LYS A 22 -9.93 31.66 -14.84
C LYS A 22 -10.25 30.88 -16.10
N GLN A 23 -10.83 31.56 -17.08
CA GLN A 23 -11.18 31.03 -18.38
C GLN A 23 -10.00 30.28 -18.98
N ASN A 24 -10.16 28.98 -19.21
CA ASN A 24 -9.36 28.23 -20.16
C ASN A 24 -10.29 27.24 -20.83
N ASN A 25 -10.31 27.27 -22.16
CA ASN A 25 -11.24 26.54 -23.02
C ASN A 25 -10.89 25.04 -23.11
N ASN A 26 -10.58 24.40 -21.98
CA ASN A 26 -10.48 22.95 -21.93
C ASN A 26 -11.85 22.40 -21.62
N CYS A 27 -12.31 21.50 -22.49
CA CYS A 27 -13.58 20.79 -22.35
C CYS A 27 -13.56 20.03 -21.01
N VAL A 28 -14.13 20.64 -19.97
CA VAL A 28 -14.40 19.93 -18.72
C VAL A 28 -15.63 19.09 -18.99
N VAL A 29 -15.41 17.83 -19.34
CA VAL A 29 -16.48 16.84 -19.34
C VAL A 29 -17.06 16.84 -17.94
N ALA A 30 -18.27 17.39 -17.80
CA ALA A 30 -18.99 17.40 -16.54
C ALA A 30 -19.46 15.96 -16.28
N TYR A 31 -18.62 15.18 -15.60
CA TYR A 31 -19.03 13.90 -15.04
C TYR A 31 -20.09 14.19 -13.97
N LYS A 32 -21.27 13.57 -14.07
CA LYS A 32 -22.26 13.62 -12.99
C LYS A 32 -21.59 13.05 -11.74
N ALA A 33 -21.69 13.79 -10.63
CA ALA A 33 -21.04 13.42 -9.38
C ALA A 33 -21.58 12.10 -8.78
N ASP A 34 -22.72 11.62 -9.27
CA ASP A 34 -23.46 10.51 -8.67
C ASP A 34 -22.99 9.10 -9.09
N GLU A 35 -22.07 8.98 -10.05
CA GLU A 35 -21.60 7.68 -10.60
C GLU A 35 -20.11 7.42 -10.36
N VAL A 36 -19.42 8.27 -9.59
CA VAL A 36 -18.00 8.08 -9.25
C VAL A 36 -17.91 7.37 -7.91
N PRO A 37 -17.31 6.16 -7.84
CA PRO A 37 -17.14 5.45 -6.58
C PRO A 37 -16.30 6.27 -5.60
N ASP A 38 -16.62 6.14 -4.32
CA ASP A 38 -15.92 6.90 -3.30
C ASP A 38 -14.47 6.43 -3.19
N ARG A 39 -13.55 7.38 -2.98
CA ARG A 39 -12.10 7.07 -2.94
C ARG A 39 -11.71 6.08 -1.84
N PHE A 40 -12.48 6.02 -0.75
CA PHE A 40 -12.20 5.10 0.35
C PHE A 40 -12.48 3.63 -0.01
N GLU A 41 -13.35 3.38 -1.00
CA GLU A 41 -13.69 2.04 -1.48
C GLU A 41 -12.50 1.33 -2.13
N LEU A 42 -11.39 2.05 -2.39
CA LEU A 42 -10.16 1.47 -2.93
C LEU A 42 -9.36 0.67 -1.90
N PHE A 43 -9.49 0.99 -0.61
CA PHE A 43 -8.70 0.37 0.46
C PHE A 43 -9.53 -0.16 1.63
N LEU A 44 -10.76 0.31 1.81
CA LEU A 44 -11.69 -0.26 2.80
C LEU A 44 -12.43 -1.46 2.19
N LEU A 45 -12.51 -2.54 2.96
CA LEU A 45 -13.28 -3.73 2.60
C LEU A 45 -14.78 -3.46 2.75
N ASP A 46 -15.56 -4.06 1.88
CA ASP A 46 -17.01 -4.01 1.95
C ASP A 46 -17.52 -4.96 3.03
N GLU A 47 -18.77 -4.79 3.48
CA GLU A 47 -19.35 -5.64 4.54
C GLU A 47 -19.36 -7.12 4.13
N GLY A 48 -18.63 -7.96 4.88
CA GLY A 48 -18.54 -9.40 4.64
C GLY A 48 -17.49 -9.84 3.61
N GLN A 49 -16.71 -8.91 3.03
CA GLN A 49 -15.64 -9.25 2.10
C GLN A 49 -14.36 -9.64 2.84
N GLU A 50 -13.80 -10.82 2.52
CA GLU A 50 -12.50 -11.24 3.05
C GLU A 50 -11.36 -10.50 2.33
N LYS A 51 -10.25 -10.27 3.05
CA LYS A 51 -9.07 -9.61 2.46
C LYS A 51 -8.38 -10.48 1.41
N VAL A 52 -8.33 -11.79 1.66
CA VAL A 52 -7.62 -12.76 0.83
C VAL A 52 -8.47 -14.00 0.66
N GLU A 53 -8.78 -14.34 -0.59
CA GLU A 53 -9.48 -15.57 -0.95
C GLU A 53 -8.50 -16.56 -1.59
N GLU A 54 -8.49 -17.81 -1.13
CA GLU A 54 -7.62 -18.85 -1.64
C GLU A 54 -8.40 -19.81 -2.55
N LYS A 55 -7.96 -19.95 -3.80
CA LYS A 55 -8.52 -20.89 -4.76
C LYS A 55 -7.45 -21.83 -5.30
N ALA A 56 -7.58 -23.12 -4.97
CA ALA A 56 -6.70 -24.15 -5.55
C ALA A 56 -6.94 -24.26 -7.07
N GLU A 57 -5.86 -24.31 -7.85
CA GLU A 57 -5.96 -24.49 -9.29
C GLU A 57 -5.91 -25.97 -9.65
N THR A 58 -6.89 -26.44 -10.43
CA THR A 58 -7.02 -27.86 -10.77
C THR A 58 -6.17 -28.29 -11.96
N ARG A 59 -5.72 -27.34 -12.79
CA ARG A 59 -5.01 -27.61 -14.05
C ARG A 59 -3.55 -28.00 -13.85
N VAL A 60 -2.92 -27.45 -12.81
CA VAL A 60 -1.50 -27.62 -12.53
C VAL A 60 -1.36 -28.04 -11.06
N PRO A 61 -0.61 -29.12 -10.76
CA PRO A 61 -0.43 -29.56 -9.38
C PRO A 61 0.29 -28.49 -8.56
N ASN A 62 0.10 -28.53 -7.23
CA ASN A 62 0.76 -27.64 -6.27
C ASN A 62 0.65 -26.16 -6.62
N THR A 63 -0.48 -25.75 -7.19
CA THR A 63 -0.73 -24.37 -7.63
C THR A 63 -1.97 -23.82 -6.96
N ALA A 64 -1.87 -22.61 -6.43
CA ALA A 64 -2.99 -21.86 -5.88
C ALA A 64 -3.02 -20.44 -6.45
N VAL A 65 -4.23 -19.92 -6.58
CA VAL A 65 -4.50 -18.53 -6.94
C VAL A 65 -5.08 -17.84 -5.71
N PHE A 66 -4.44 -16.77 -5.29
CA PHE A 66 -4.86 -15.93 -4.17
C PHE A 66 -5.42 -14.63 -4.72
N THR A 67 -6.67 -14.31 -4.38
CA THR A 67 -7.30 -13.03 -4.74
C THR A 67 -7.16 -12.08 -3.57
N PHE A 68 -6.50 -10.95 -3.77
CA PHE A 68 -6.35 -9.90 -2.77
C PHE A 68 -7.34 -8.79 -3.06
N ASN A 69 -8.23 -8.53 -2.11
CA ASN A 69 -9.25 -7.51 -2.21
C ASN A 69 -8.75 -6.18 -1.64
N LYS A 70 -9.10 -5.07 -2.29
CA LYS A 70 -8.73 -3.70 -1.88
C LYS A 70 -7.21 -3.51 -1.78
N GLU A 71 -6.49 -4.04 -2.76
CA GLU A 71 -5.03 -3.97 -2.89
C GLU A 71 -4.65 -3.76 -4.36
N ASP A 72 -3.46 -3.24 -4.60
CA ASP A 72 -3.00 -2.86 -5.93
C ASP A 72 -1.62 -3.44 -6.29
N HIS A 73 -0.99 -2.86 -7.31
CA HIS A 73 0.33 -3.25 -7.79
C HIS A 73 1.43 -3.15 -6.73
N THR A 74 1.25 -2.35 -5.66
CA THR A 74 2.27 -2.19 -4.61
C THR A 74 2.56 -3.53 -3.95
N LEU A 75 1.52 -4.18 -3.41
CA LEU A 75 1.63 -5.48 -2.76
C LEU A 75 1.85 -6.60 -3.79
N GLY A 76 1.14 -6.57 -4.91
CA GLY A 76 1.23 -7.60 -5.95
C GLY A 76 2.65 -7.76 -6.50
N ASN A 77 3.29 -6.64 -6.89
CA ASN A 77 4.65 -6.66 -7.42
C ASN A 77 5.67 -7.07 -6.34
N LEU A 78 5.52 -6.55 -5.12
CA LEU A 78 6.40 -6.87 -4.00
C LEU A 78 6.42 -8.38 -3.70
N LEU A 79 5.24 -8.99 -3.58
CA LEU A 79 5.11 -10.41 -3.30
C LEU A 79 5.60 -11.27 -4.47
N SER A 80 5.21 -10.94 -5.71
CA SER A 80 5.62 -11.70 -6.89
C SER A 80 7.14 -11.74 -7.04
N GLN A 81 7.82 -10.60 -6.90
CA GLN A 81 9.28 -10.54 -7.00
C GLN A 81 9.97 -11.27 -5.84
N ARG A 82 9.41 -11.20 -4.63
CA ARG A 82 10.01 -11.88 -3.48
C ARG A 82 9.81 -13.39 -3.52
N LEU A 83 8.64 -13.86 -3.96
CA LEU A 83 8.35 -15.28 -4.10
C LEU A 83 9.29 -15.96 -5.09
N LEU A 84 9.61 -15.30 -6.21
CA LEU A 84 10.57 -15.82 -7.20
C LEU A 84 12.01 -15.97 -6.67
N LYS A 85 12.35 -15.35 -5.52
CA LYS A 85 13.65 -15.55 -4.87
C LYS A 85 13.70 -16.83 -4.03
N ASN A 86 12.55 -17.43 -3.70
CA ASN A 86 12.49 -18.66 -2.93
C ASN A 86 12.68 -19.87 -3.88
N PRO A 87 13.70 -20.72 -3.68
CA PRO A 87 13.99 -21.84 -4.58
C PRO A 87 12.88 -22.91 -4.63
N ALA A 88 12.01 -22.98 -3.62
CA ALA A 88 10.88 -23.91 -3.61
C ALA A 88 9.68 -23.44 -4.45
N VAL A 89 9.70 -22.18 -4.91
CA VAL A 89 8.66 -21.61 -5.77
C VAL A 89 9.11 -21.72 -7.22
N MET A 90 8.33 -22.44 -8.03
CA MET A 90 8.62 -22.64 -9.45
C MET A 90 8.06 -21.49 -10.30
N PHE A 91 6.89 -20.97 -9.91
CA PHE A 91 6.23 -19.89 -10.63
C PHE A 91 5.49 -18.99 -9.64
N ALA A 92 5.67 -17.68 -9.80
CA ALA A 92 4.90 -16.67 -9.10
C ALA A 92 4.66 -15.48 -10.03
N ALA A 93 3.39 -15.13 -10.24
CA ALA A 93 3.01 -13.99 -11.04
C ALA A 93 1.70 -13.40 -10.51
N TYR A 94 1.54 -12.10 -10.64
CA TYR A 94 0.29 -11.42 -10.32
C TYR A 94 -0.29 -10.73 -11.55
N LYS A 95 -1.60 -10.52 -11.54
CA LYS A 95 -2.31 -9.72 -12.55
C LYS A 95 -3.44 -8.94 -11.88
N VAL A 96 -3.70 -7.74 -12.41
CA VAL A 96 -4.90 -6.97 -12.08
C VAL A 96 -5.93 -7.28 -13.18
N PRO A 97 -7.07 -7.91 -12.88
CA PRO A 97 -8.04 -8.31 -13.88
C PRO A 97 -8.66 -7.10 -14.59
N HIS A 98 -8.90 -6.02 -13.86
CA HIS A 98 -9.41 -4.76 -14.41
C HIS A 98 -8.99 -3.58 -13.53
N PRO A 99 -8.51 -2.45 -14.10
CA PRO A 99 -7.95 -1.33 -13.33
C PRO A 99 -8.98 -0.55 -12.50
N LEU A 100 -10.27 -0.66 -12.82
CA LEU A 100 -11.33 0.02 -12.07
C LEU A 100 -11.53 -0.55 -10.65
N PHE A 101 -11.14 -1.80 -10.42
CA PHE A 101 -11.30 -2.46 -9.13
C PHE A 101 -9.92 -2.65 -8.50
N ALA A 102 -9.77 -2.23 -7.25
CA ALA A 102 -8.56 -2.45 -6.46
C ALA A 102 -8.47 -3.92 -6.02
N THR A 103 -8.27 -4.82 -6.96
CA THR A 103 -8.12 -6.26 -6.70
C THR A 103 -7.03 -6.82 -7.58
N PHE A 104 -6.26 -7.78 -7.07
CA PHE A 104 -5.30 -8.51 -7.89
C PHE A 104 -5.32 -10.00 -7.58
N GLU A 105 -5.02 -10.80 -8.60
CA GLU A 105 -4.87 -12.25 -8.50
C GLU A 105 -3.38 -12.59 -8.51
N LEU A 106 -2.92 -13.31 -7.49
CA LEU A 106 -1.56 -13.84 -7.37
C LEU A 106 -1.59 -15.35 -7.56
N ARG A 107 -0.92 -15.83 -8.60
CA ARG A 107 -0.76 -17.25 -8.89
C ARG A 107 0.59 -17.72 -8.40
N VAL A 108 0.61 -18.76 -7.57
CA VAL A 108 1.83 -19.35 -7.00
C VAL A 108 1.83 -20.85 -7.23
N GLN A 109 2.94 -21.36 -7.77
CA GLN A 109 3.21 -22.76 -7.97
C GLN A 109 4.49 -23.15 -7.22
N THR A 110 4.43 -24.23 -6.46
CA THR A 110 5.56 -24.79 -5.72
C THR A 110 6.00 -26.14 -6.29
N ASP A 111 7.23 -26.54 -5.95
CA ASP A 111 7.81 -27.83 -6.29
C ASP A 111 7.14 -29.03 -5.59
N GLY A 112 6.31 -28.77 -4.57
CA GLY A 112 5.68 -29.77 -3.71
C GLY A 112 6.38 -29.99 -2.36
N SER A 113 7.55 -29.38 -2.15
CA SER A 113 8.24 -29.38 -0.85
C SER A 113 7.50 -28.55 0.20
N MET A 114 6.77 -27.51 -0.24
CA MET A 114 5.93 -26.66 0.59
C MET A 114 4.61 -26.35 -0.10
N THR A 115 3.58 -26.07 0.70
CA THR A 115 2.29 -25.63 0.16
C THR A 115 2.39 -24.19 -0.38
N PRO A 116 1.66 -23.82 -1.44
CA PRO A 116 1.67 -22.44 -1.95
C PRO A 116 1.30 -21.39 -0.89
N LYS A 117 0.36 -21.74 0.00
CA LYS A 117 -0.03 -20.91 1.14
C LYS A 117 1.13 -20.65 2.10
N GLU A 118 1.87 -21.69 2.46
CA GLU A 118 3.04 -21.58 3.32
C GLU A 118 4.15 -20.76 2.66
N ALA A 119 4.37 -20.95 1.36
CA ALA A 119 5.32 -20.15 0.60
C ALA A 119 5.01 -18.65 0.68
N VAL A 120 3.74 -18.27 0.47
CA VAL A 120 3.28 -16.88 0.60
C VAL A 120 3.47 -16.36 2.03
N MET A 121 3.03 -17.11 3.04
CA MET A 121 3.19 -16.68 4.45
C MET A 121 4.66 -16.48 4.84
N LYS A 122 5.54 -17.40 4.43
CA LYS A 122 6.97 -17.31 4.68
C LYS A 122 7.54 -16.06 4.02
N THR A 123 7.22 -15.83 2.75
CA THR A 123 7.63 -14.64 2.01
C THR A 123 7.15 -13.36 2.69
N CYS A 124 5.90 -13.28 3.17
CA CYS A 124 5.42 -12.11 3.90
C CYS A 124 6.25 -11.82 5.15
N ARG A 125 6.59 -12.84 5.94
CA ARG A 125 7.44 -12.67 7.14
C ARG A 125 8.83 -12.17 6.79
N GLU A 126 9.41 -12.68 5.71
CA GLU A 126 10.72 -12.21 5.22
C GLU A 126 10.67 -10.75 4.79
N VAL A 127 9.64 -10.33 4.04
CA VAL A 127 9.45 -8.94 3.62
C VAL A 127 9.35 -8.01 4.82
N ILE A 128 8.58 -8.39 5.85
CA ILE A 128 8.46 -7.60 7.08
C ILE A 128 9.81 -7.46 7.77
N SER A 129 10.60 -8.54 7.86
CA SER A 129 11.94 -8.49 8.45
C SER A 129 12.89 -7.58 7.66
N ASP A 130 12.86 -7.65 6.33
CA ASP A 130 13.70 -6.83 5.46
C ASP A 130 13.35 -5.34 5.57
N LEU A 131 12.05 -5.01 5.63
CA LEU A 131 11.58 -3.63 5.83
C LEU A 131 11.94 -3.09 7.21
N SER A 132 11.88 -3.93 8.26
CA SER A 132 12.32 -3.53 9.60
C SER A 132 13.81 -3.17 9.60
N LYS A 133 14.66 -4.01 9.02
CA LYS A 133 16.11 -3.74 8.92
C LYS A 133 16.41 -2.48 8.12
N LEU A 134 15.66 -2.26 7.03
CA LEU A 134 15.77 -1.05 6.23
C LEU A 134 15.42 0.19 7.06
N ASN A 135 14.31 0.15 7.80
CA ASN A 135 13.90 1.24 8.67
C ASN A 135 14.96 1.56 9.72
N ASP A 136 15.50 0.56 10.41
CA ASP A 136 16.49 0.77 11.47
C ASP A 136 17.80 1.35 10.92
N SER A 137 18.26 0.85 9.76
CA SER A 137 19.44 1.35 9.07
C SER A 137 19.23 2.80 8.60
N PHE A 138 18.06 3.09 8.05
CA PHE A 138 17.70 4.44 7.62
C PHE A 138 17.66 5.43 8.78
N GLN A 139 17.03 5.08 9.90
CA GLN A 139 16.97 5.95 11.09
C GLN A 139 18.36 6.22 11.66
N THR A 140 19.22 5.20 11.72
CA THR A 140 20.60 5.34 12.23
C THR A 140 21.42 6.31 11.37
N GLU A 141 21.39 6.13 10.04
CA GLU A 141 22.10 7.00 9.10
C GLU A 141 21.54 8.42 9.09
N TRP A 142 20.21 8.55 9.16
CA TRP A 142 19.53 9.85 9.21
C TRP A 142 19.94 10.65 10.45
N LEU A 143 19.91 10.02 11.63
CA LEU A 143 20.31 10.65 12.89
C LEU A 143 21.81 11.01 12.88
N GLY A 144 22.66 10.11 12.39
CA GLY A 144 24.09 10.36 12.25
C GLY A 144 24.37 11.60 11.38
N LYS A 145 23.74 11.69 10.20
CA LYS A 145 23.88 12.86 9.31
C LYS A 145 23.34 14.15 9.94
N ARG A 146 22.24 14.08 10.67
CA ARG A 146 21.64 15.25 11.32
C ARG A 146 22.58 15.83 12.38
N ILE A 147 23.17 14.99 13.23
CA ILE A 147 24.13 15.41 14.26
C ILE A 147 25.36 16.07 13.63
N VAL A 148 25.91 15.49 12.56
CA VAL A 148 27.07 16.06 11.85
C VAL A 148 26.72 17.43 11.27
N SER A 149 25.57 17.56 10.60
CA SER A 149 25.13 18.82 10.01
C SER A 149 24.91 19.92 11.04
N GLU A 150 24.32 19.60 12.20
CA GLU A 150 24.12 20.54 13.30
C GLU A 150 25.47 20.97 13.90
N GLY A 151 26.38 20.02 14.11
CA GLY A 151 27.72 20.30 14.63
C GLY A 151 28.58 21.18 13.71
N GLU A 152 28.46 21.02 12.39
CA GLU A 152 29.13 21.88 11.41
C GLU A 152 28.55 23.31 11.39
N ALA A 153 27.22 23.45 11.43
CA ALA A 153 26.56 24.75 11.46
C ALA A 153 26.93 25.56 12.70
N GLU A 154 26.99 24.92 13.88
CA GLU A 154 27.45 25.57 15.11
C GLU A 154 28.90 26.05 15.01
N ARG A 155 29.80 25.25 14.40
CA ARG A 155 31.20 25.64 14.21
C ARG A 155 31.32 26.86 13.31
N GLN A 156 30.60 26.87 12.19
CA GLN A 156 30.58 28.00 11.27
C GLN A 156 30.03 29.28 11.91
N GLN A 157 28.96 29.17 12.71
CA GLN A 157 28.42 30.32 13.45
C GLN A 157 29.42 30.89 14.48
N ARG A 158 30.17 30.02 15.18
CA ARG A 158 31.22 30.46 16.11
C ARG A 158 32.36 31.18 15.39
N GLU A 159 32.78 30.66 14.24
CA GLU A 159 33.80 31.30 13.40
C GLU A 159 33.34 32.67 12.88
N GLN A 160 32.07 32.79 12.51
CA GLN A 160 31.48 34.01 11.96
C GLN A 160 31.22 35.09 13.03
N ASN A 161 30.95 34.70 14.27
CA ASN A 161 30.80 35.62 15.41
C ASN A 161 32.14 36.10 16.01
N ASN A 162 33.27 35.56 15.56
CA ASN A 162 34.60 35.88 16.07
C ASN A 162 35.34 36.92 15.20
N PHE A 163 34.64 37.56 14.25
CA PHE A 163 35.04 38.70 13.43
C PHE A 163 34.11 39.88 13.68
#